data_AF-A0A1Q6LQX1-F1
#
_entry.id   AF-A0A1Q6LQX1-F1
#
_cell.length_a   1.000
_cell.length_b   1.000
_cell.length_c   1.000
_cell.angle_alpha   90.00
_cell.angle_beta   90.00
_cell.angle_gamma   90.00
#
_symmetry.space_group_name_H-M   'P 1'
#
loop_
_entity.id
_entity.type
_entity.pdbx_description
1 polymer ?
#
loop_
_entity_poly.entity_id
_entity_poly.type
_entity_poly.pdbx_seq_one_letter_code
_entity_poly.pdbx_strand_id
1 'polypeptide(L)'
;MKKIIYVINNGGIKMFVSIKKITTMGSRKLRDYFTFDKQIESLQEKLEKEEIGKDVNSFIKSKNKVSNAVENQVIRKIMLENKINELILWKGIIEDVINGYKKFQEHKYKYIIEKFMYCKTDDEVSKSLYMSTATQYKYKVEIAYQISIIALSKNLITIDEIVDERL
;
A
#
# COMPACT_ATOMS: atom_id res chain seq x y z
N MET A 1 9.83 -24.17 5.91
CA MET A 1 10.52 -23.94 4.62
C MET A 1 10.32 -22.49 4.18
N LYS A 2 11.39 -21.69 4.07
CA LYS A 2 11.35 -20.36 3.44
C LYS A 2 11.33 -20.57 1.92
N LYS A 3 10.26 -20.16 1.23
CA LYS A 3 10.25 -20.11 -0.24
C LYS A 3 10.89 -18.78 -0.67
N ILE A 4 11.94 -18.86 -1.47
CA ILE A 4 12.73 -17.74 -1.98
C ILE A 4 12.45 -17.62 -3.48
N ILE A 5 12.26 -16.39 -3.98
CA ILE A 5 12.25 -16.11 -5.43
C ILE A 5 13.59 -15.47 -5.78
N TYR A 6 14.18 -15.92 -6.88
CA TYR A 6 15.36 -15.30 -7.48
C TYR A 6 14.89 -14.25 -8.48
N VAL A 7 15.31 -13.00 -8.27
CA VAL A 7 15.16 -11.94 -9.28
C VAL A 7 16.54 -11.69 -9.87
N ILE A 8 16.65 -11.77 -11.19
CA ILE A 8 17.86 -11.44 -11.95
C ILE A 8 17.69 -9.99 -12.41
N ASN A 9 18.52 -9.09 -11.88
CA ASN A 9 18.60 -7.73 -12.41
C ASN A 9 19.53 -7.71 -13.64
N ASN A 10 19.37 -6.72 -14.52
CA ASN A 10 20.09 -6.56 -15.81
C ASN A 10 21.64 -6.50 -15.73
N GLY A 11 22.24 -6.75 -14.55
CA GLY A 11 23.68 -6.89 -14.31
C GLY A 11 24.10 -8.22 -13.65
N GLY A 12 23.24 -9.26 -13.64
CA GLY A 12 23.63 -10.62 -13.23
C GLY A 12 23.61 -10.91 -11.72
N ILE A 13 23.22 -9.97 -10.87
CA ILE A 13 23.09 -10.19 -9.42
C ILE A 13 21.81 -11.01 -9.16
N LYS A 14 21.97 -12.21 -8.57
CA LYS A 14 20.87 -13.02 -8.04
C LYS A 14 20.48 -12.50 -6.66
N MET A 15 19.31 -11.87 -6.57
CA MET A 15 18.81 -11.34 -5.30
C MET A 15 17.83 -12.31 -4.64
N PHE A 16 17.98 -12.52 -3.33
CA PHE A 16 17.13 -13.40 -2.52
C PHE A 16 15.95 -12.61 -1.97
N VAL A 17 14.75 -12.88 -2.49
CA VAL A 17 13.56 -12.14 -2.09
C VAL A 17 12.65 -12.99 -1.19
N SER A 18 12.34 -12.49 0.01
CA SER A 18 11.46 -13.18 0.96
C SER A 18 9.99 -13.05 0.55
N ILE A 19 9.42 -14.10 -0.03
CA ILE A 19 7.98 -14.17 -0.40
C ILE A 19 7.10 -13.79 0.81
N LYS A 20 7.49 -14.22 2.01
CA LYS A 20 6.76 -13.93 3.24
C LYS A 20 6.66 -12.43 3.51
N LYS A 21 7.73 -11.65 3.26
CA LYS A 21 7.76 -10.20 3.47
C LYS A 21 6.85 -9.51 2.46
N ILE A 22 6.96 -9.88 1.19
CA ILE A 22 6.10 -9.44 0.09
C ILE A 22 4.62 -9.67 0.42
N THR A 23 4.23 -10.89 0.77
CA THR A 23 2.83 -11.22 1.08
C THR A 23 2.34 -10.54 2.35
N THR A 24 3.23 -10.26 3.30
CA THR A 24 2.89 -9.50 4.51
C THR A 24 2.54 -8.06 4.17
N MET A 25 3.27 -7.42 3.25
CA MET A 25 2.96 -6.07 2.79
C MET A 25 1.60 -5.99 2.12
N GLY A 26 1.32 -6.88 1.16
CA GLY A 26 0.00 -6.94 0.50
C GLY A 26 -1.12 -7.24 1.47
N SER A 27 -0.90 -8.14 2.45
CA SER A 27 -1.89 -8.43 3.51
C SER A 27 -2.20 -7.21 4.39
N ARG A 28 -1.19 -6.40 4.72
CA ARG A 28 -1.37 -5.18 5.51
C ARG A 28 -2.13 -4.14 4.69
N LYS A 29 -1.70 -3.88 3.47
CA LYS A 29 -2.35 -2.90 2.58
C LYS A 29 -3.82 -3.29 2.28
N LEU A 30 -4.12 -4.59 2.11
CA LEU A 30 -5.50 -5.08 1.96
C LEU A 30 -6.36 -4.81 3.21
N ARG A 31 -5.78 -4.95 4.41
CA ARG A 31 -6.50 -4.64 5.66
C ARG A 31 -6.81 -3.15 5.75
N ASP A 32 -5.84 -2.32 5.40
CA ASP A 32 -5.95 -0.87 5.55
C ASP A 32 -6.78 -0.23 4.43
N TYR A 33 -6.95 -0.93 3.30
CA TYR A 33 -7.66 -0.50 2.09
C TYR A 33 -9.01 0.17 2.38
N PHE A 34 -9.84 -0.42 3.23
CA PHE A 34 -11.16 0.11 3.56
C PHE A 34 -11.14 1.45 4.33
N THR A 35 -9.95 1.91 4.72
CA THR A 35 -9.74 3.20 5.37
C THR A 35 -8.95 4.18 4.51
N PHE A 36 -8.51 3.78 3.31
CA PHE A 36 -7.66 4.62 2.45
C PHE A 36 -8.33 5.94 2.06
N ASP A 37 -9.62 5.95 1.76
CA ASP A 37 -10.33 7.19 1.41
C ASP A 37 -10.25 8.22 2.54
N LYS A 38 -10.58 7.81 3.76
CA LYS A 38 -10.48 8.65 4.95
C LYS A 38 -9.02 9.10 5.21
N GLN A 39 -8.04 8.23 4.95
CA GLN A 39 -6.63 8.58 5.10
C GLN A 39 -6.19 9.63 4.06
N ILE A 40 -6.62 9.47 2.81
CA ILE A 40 -6.35 10.39 1.71
C ILE A 40 -6.98 11.76 2.00
N GLU A 41 -8.27 11.79 2.36
CA GLU A 41 -8.98 13.03 2.74
C GLU A 41 -8.25 13.76 3.88
N SER A 42 -7.89 13.05 4.96
CA SER A 42 -7.16 13.65 6.08
C SER A 42 -5.78 14.19 5.71
N LEU A 43 -5.09 13.57 4.74
CA LEU A 43 -3.81 14.06 4.24
C LEU A 43 -3.97 15.26 3.31
N GLN A 44 -5.02 15.28 2.49
CA GLN A 44 -5.38 16.41 1.63
C GLN A 44 -5.72 17.66 2.46
N GLU A 45 -6.51 17.51 3.52
CA GLU A 45 -6.81 18.61 4.46
C GLU A 45 -5.53 19.18 5.12
N LYS A 46 -4.54 18.33 5.40
CA LYS A 46 -3.25 18.77 5.94
C LYS A 46 -2.43 19.51 4.89
N LEU A 47 -2.46 19.03 3.64
CA LEU A 47 -1.74 19.62 2.53
C LEU A 47 -2.25 21.04 2.22
N GLU A 48 -3.57 21.24 2.26
CA GLU A 48 -4.20 22.56 2.06
C GLU A 48 -3.79 23.56 3.15
N LYS A 49 -3.51 23.10 4.37
CA LYS A 49 -3.08 23.95 5.49
C LYS A 49 -1.61 24.36 5.41
N GLU A 50 -0.81 23.76 4.52
CA GLU A 50 0.60 24.09 4.31
C GLU A 50 0.80 25.20 3.26
N GLU A 51 -0.22 26.03 2.98
CA GLU A 51 -0.09 27.20 2.09
C GLU A 51 1.02 28.15 2.55
N ILE A 52 1.94 28.47 1.62
CA ILE A 52 3.01 29.45 1.84
C ILE A 52 2.34 30.83 1.92
N GLY A 53 2.29 31.40 3.13
CA GLY A 53 1.70 32.72 3.34
C GLY A 53 2.30 33.77 2.40
N LYS A 54 1.46 34.65 1.84
CA LYS A 54 1.84 35.75 0.93
C LYS A 54 3.08 36.52 1.39
N ASP A 55 3.24 36.67 2.70
CA ASP A 55 4.30 37.44 3.34
C ASP A 55 5.69 36.77 3.28
N VAL A 56 5.72 35.45 3.13
CA VAL A 56 6.96 34.70 2.90
C VAL A 56 7.50 34.98 1.49
N ASN A 57 6.62 35.06 0.50
CA ASN A 57 7.02 35.34 -0.88
C ASN A 57 7.53 36.77 -1.07
N SER A 58 6.95 37.76 -0.37
CA SER A 58 7.49 39.12 -0.33
C SER A 58 8.84 39.19 0.40
N PHE A 59 9.02 38.41 1.47
CA PHE A 59 10.30 38.31 2.19
C PHE A 59 11.41 37.72 1.31
N ILE A 60 11.15 36.61 0.60
CA ILE A 60 12.13 36.00 -0.31
C ILE A 60 12.49 36.96 -1.44
N LYS A 61 11.49 37.62 -2.05
CA LYS A 61 11.71 38.61 -3.13
C LYS A 61 12.56 39.80 -2.68
N SER A 62 12.41 40.24 -1.43
CA SER A 62 13.14 41.41 -0.90
C SER A 62 14.54 41.09 -0.39
N LYS A 63 14.77 39.89 0.17
CA LYS A 63 16.05 39.49 0.78
C LYS A 63 16.93 38.61 -0.11
N ASN A 64 16.39 38.14 -1.25
CA ASN A 64 17.02 37.17 -2.16
C ASN A 64 17.54 35.91 -1.42
N LYS A 65 16.86 35.52 -0.34
CA LYS A 65 17.25 34.43 0.56
C LYS A 65 16.01 33.67 1.00
N VAL A 66 16.03 32.35 0.86
CA VAL A 66 14.98 31.46 1.38
C VAL A 66 15.24 31.22 2.86
N SER A 67 14.19 31.26 3.69
CA SER A 67 14.32 30.92 5.11
C SER A 67 14.09 29.43 5.33
N ASN A 68 14.75 28.85 6.33
CA ASN A 68 14.58 27.45 6.70
C ASN A 68 13.10 27.08 6.98
N ALA A 69 12.27 28.05 7.40
CA ALA A 69 10.84 27.82 7.60
C ALA A 69 10.13 27.50 6.28
N VAL A 70 10.47 28.21 5.19
CA VAL A 70 9.94 27.97 3.85
C VAL A 70 10.41 26.63 3.31
N GLU A 71 11.70 26.33 3.46
CA GLU A 71 12.26 25.04 3.05
C GLU A 71 11.55 23.88 3.75
N ASN A 72 11.37 23.98 5.07
CA ASN A 72 10.67 22.96 5.84
C ASN A 72 9.20 22.81 5.44
N GLN A 73 8.48 23.88 5.10
CA GLN A 73 7.11 23.81 4.58
C GLN A 73 7.06 23.11 3.22
N VAL A 74 7.95 23.46 2.30
CA VAL A 74 8.04 22.81 0.97
C VAL A 74 8.34 21.33 1.12
N ILE A 75 9.28 20.95 1.99
CA ILE A 75 9.61 19.55 2.28
C ILE A 75 8.37 18.80 2.81
N ARG A 76 7.64 19.37 3.78
CA ARG A 76 6.40 18.76 4.30
C ARG A 76 5.36 18.58 3.22
N LYS A 77 5.18 19.58 2.36
CA LYS A 77 4.25 19.54 1.23
C LYS A 77 4.57 18.36 0.31
N ILE A 78 5.81 18.24 -0.13
CA ILE A 78 6.29 17.13 -0.98
C ILE A 78 6.07 15.78 -0.28
N MET A 79 6.37 15.69 1.02
CA MET A 79 6.17 14.45 1.79
C MET A 79 4.68 14.06 1.89
N LEU A 80 3.77 15.02 2.05
CA LEU A 80 2.32 14.76 2.07
C LEU A 80 1.82 14.32 0.71
N GLU A 81 2.21 15.02 -0.36
CA GLU A 81 1.87 14.66 -1.75
C GLU A 81 2.33 13.25 -2.10
N ASN A 82 3.57 12.89 -1.74
CA ASN A 82 4.10 11.55 -1.97
C ASN A 82 3.29 10.47 -1.23
N LYS A 83 2.89 10.72 0.02
CA LYS A 83 2.05 9.77 0.79
C LYS A 83 0.66 9.60 0.18
N ILE A 84 0.04 10.69 -0.27
CA ILE A 84 -1.26 10.65 -0.94
C ILE A 84 -1.15 9.81 -2.22
N ASN A 85 -0.14 10.09 -3.04
CA ASN A 85 0.11 9.35 -4.28
C ASN A 85 0.34 7.85 -4.02
N GLU A 86 1.12 7.51 -3.00
CA GLU A 86 1.35 6.11 -2.61
C GLU A 86 0.02 5.42 -2.24
N LEU A 87 -0.83 6.07 -1.44
CA LEU A 87 -2.14 5.52 -1.05
C LEU A 87 -3.06 5.33 -2.26
N ILE A 88 -3.12 6.30 -3.18
CA ILE A 88 -3.93 6.21 -4.40
C ILE A 88 -3.49 5.02 -5.25
N LEU A 89 -2.17 4.84 -5.42
CA LEU A 89 -1.63 3.73 -6.19
C LEU A 89 -1.94 2.37 -5.53
N TRP A 90 -1.80 2.26 -4.21
CA TRP A 90 -2.18 1.06 -3.47
C TRP A 90 -3.69 0.78 -3.56
N LYS A 91 -4.51 1.82 -3.45
CA LYS A 91 -5.96 1.73 -3.58
C LYS A 91 -6.33 1.13 -4.94
N GLY A 92 -5.80 1.68 -6.03
CA GLY A 92 -6.10 1.21 -7.39
C GLY A 92 -5.71 -0.25 -7.62
N ILE A 93 -4.56 -0.71 -7.10
CA ILE A 93 -4.16 -2.13 -7.20
C ILE A 93 -5.17 -3.04 -6.51
N ILE A 94 -5.59 -2.67 -5.30
CA ILE A 94 -6.48 -3.49 -4.49
C ILE A 94 -7.88 -3.50 -5.11
N GLU A 95 -8.35 -2.36 -5.63
CA GLU A 95 -9.59 -2.25 -6.40
C GLU A 95 -9.60 -3.16 -7.61
N ASP A 96 -8.53 -3.14 -8.43
CA ASP A 96 -8.41 -4.01 -9.60
C ASP A 96 -8.51 -5.50 -9.23
N VAL A 97 -7.82 -5.90 -8.15
CA VAL A 97 -7.86 -7.29 -7.65
C VAL A 97 -9.26 -7.66 -7.15
N ILE A 98 -9.89 -6.80 -6.35
CA ILE A 98 -11.25 -7.02 -5.82
C ILE A 98 -12.26 -7.10 -6.96
N ASN A 99 -12.18 -6.20 -7.95
CA ASN A 99 -13.06 -6.20 -9.12
C ASN A 99 -12.86 -7.44 -9.99
N GLY A 100 -11.63 -7.90 -10.16
CA GLY A 100 -11.32 -9.17 -10.80
C GLY A 100 -12.01 -10.34 -10.11
N TYR A 101 -11.92 -10.43 -8.78
CA TYR A 101 -12.62 -11.47 -8.03
C TYR A 101 -14.14 -11.31 -8.07
N LYS A 102 -14.66 -10.08 -8.03
CA LYS A 102 -16.11 -9.83 -8.15
C LYS A 102 -16.67 -10.39 -9.46
N LYS A 103 -15.92 -10.24 -10.56
CA LYS A 103 -16.34 -10.69 -11.89
C LYS A 103 -16.16 -12.18 -12.14
N PHE A 104 -15.07 -12.76 -11.66
CA PHE A 104 -14.66 -14.12 -12.05
C PHE A 104 -14.63 -15.15 -10.91
N GLN A 105 -14.57 -14.71 -9.64
CA GLN A 105 -14.42 -15.59 -8.47
C GLN A 105 -15.23 -15.06 -7.28
N GLU A 106 -16.55 -15.06 -7.40
CA GLU A 106 -17.48 -14.44 -6.45
C GLU A 106 -17.25 -14.88 -5.00
N HIS A 107 -16.91 -16.15 -4.75
CA HIS A 107 -16.62 -16.65 -3.41
C HIS A 107 -15.42 -15.97 -2.74
N LYS A 108 -14.37 -15.63 -3.51
CA LYS A 108 -13.21 -14.88 -2.97
C LYS A 108 -13.57 -13.42 -2.72
N TYR A 109 -14.38 -12.84 -3.60
CA TYR A 109 -14.91 -11.49 -3.38
C TYR A 109 -15.73 -11.42 -2.08
N LYS A 110 -16.68 -12.34 -1.88
CA LYS A 110 -17.47 -12.44 -0.64
C LYS A 110 -16.58 -12.63 0.59
N TYR A 111 -15.55 -13.47 0.49
CA TYR A 111 -14.56 -13.63 1.57
C TYR A 111 -13.87 -12.30 1.90
N ILE A 112 -13.43 -11.53 0.90
CA ILE A 112 -12.79 -10.23 1.14
C ILE A 112 -13.71 -9.28 1.89
N ILE A 113 -14.95 -9.14 1.42
CA ILE A 113 -15.95 -8.26 2.03
C ILE A 113 -16.22 -8.68 3.47
N GLU A 114 -16.55 -9.94 3.70
CA GLU A 114 -16.87 -10.43 5.05
C GLU A 114 -15.68 -10.29 6.00
N LYS A 115 -14.49 -10.67 5.55
CA LYS A 115 -13.31 -10.72 6.41
C LYS A 115 -12.70 -9.34 6.69
N PHE A 116 -12.61 -8.49 5.68
CA PHE A 116 -11.84 -7.25 5.76
C PHE A 116 -12.71 -6.00 5.79
N MET A 117 -13.84 -5.97 5.07
CA MET A 117 -14.75 -4.81 5.11
C MET A 117 -15.59 -4.81 6.40
N TYR A 118 -16.19 -5.97 6.73
CA TYR A 118 -17.00 -6.14 7.93
C TYR A 118 -16.20 -6.64 9.14
N CYS A 119 -14.89 -6.82 8.99
CA CYS A 119 -13.99 -7.24 10.07
C CYS A 119 -14.43 -8.52 10.82
N LYS A 120 -15.13 -9.45 10.14
CA LYS A 120 -15.60 -10.69 10.77
C LYS A 120 -14.44 -11.59 11.21
N THR A 121 -14.64 -12.29 12.32
CA THR A 121 -13.75 -13.36 12.79
C THR A 121 -13.76 -14.55 11.82
N ASP A 122 -12.73 -15.41 11.91
CA ASP A 122 -12.67 -16.59 11.02
C ASP A 122 -13.85 -17.55 11.26
N ASP A 123 -14.39 -17.60 12.48
CA ASP A 123 -15.56 -18.41 12.81
C ASP A 123 -16.85 -17.82 12.22
N GLU A 124 -17.03 -16.51 12.28
CA GLU A 124 -18.16 -15.82 11.66
C GLU A 124 -18.15 -15.98 10.13
N VAL A 125 -16.97 -15.85 9.51
CA VAL A 125 -16.80 -16.10 8.07
C VAL A 125 -17.06 -17.56 7.72
N SER A 126 -16.63 -18.51 8.56
CA SER A 126 -16.90 -19.93 8.36
C SER A 126 -18.40 -20.21 8.32
N LYS A 127 -19.14 -19.59 9.25
CA LYS A 127 -20.59 -19.72 9.35
C LYS A 127 -21.32 -19.01 8.20
N SER A 128 -20.89 -17.80 7.82
CA SER A 128 -21.62 -17.01 6.81
C SER A 128 -21.37 -17.48 5.38
N LEU A 129 -20.16 -17.96 5.08
CA LEU A 129 -19.78 -18.41 3.73
C LEU A 129 -19.68 -19.94 3.60
N TYR A 130 -20.05 -20.68 4.65
CA TYR A 130 -19.96 -22.15 4.70
C TYR A 130 -18.58 -22.66 4.24
N MET A 131 -17.50 -22.07 4.76
CA MET A 131 -16.14 -22.39 4.35
C MET A 131 -15.24 -22.76 5.53
N SER A 132 -14.31 -23.69 5.29
CA SER A 132 -13.34 -24.09 6.30
C SER A 132 -12.28 -23.00 6.54
N THR A 133 -11.70 -23.00 7.73
CA THR A 133 -10.56 -22.14 8.10
C THR A 133 -9.35 -22.37 7.18
N ALA A 134 -9.15 -23.60 6.68
CA ALA A 134 -8.11 -23.91 5.70
C ALA A 134 -8.34 -23.19 4.36
N THR A 135 -9.58 -23.15 3.88
CA THR A 135 -9.95 -22.40 2.66
C THR A 135 -9.78 -20.91 2.85
N GLN A 136 -10.18 -20.38 4.01
CA GLN A 136 -9.96 -18.97 4.36
C GLN A 136 -8.48 -18.61 4.34
N TYR A 137 -7.63 -19.44 4.95
CA TYR A 137 -6.18 -19.25 4.93
C TYR A 137 -5.63 -19.24 3.52
N LYS A 138 -6.06 -20.20 2.67
CA LYS A 138 -5.68 -20.25 1.26
C LYS A 138 -6.06 -18.96 0.54
N TYR A 139 -7.30 -18.49 0.69
CA TYR A 139 -7.76 -17.25 0.06
C TYR A 139 -6.95 -16.04 0.52
N LYS A 140 -6.74 -15.90 1.83
CA LYS A 140 -5.91 -14.83 2.40
C LYS A 140 -4.53 -14.77 1.77
N VAL A 141 -3.87 -15.92 1.63
CA VAL A 141 -2.52 -16.01 1.04
C VAL A 141 -2.56 -15.68 -0.45
N GLU A 142 -3.48 -16.25 -1.21
CA GLU A 142 -3.59 -16.03 -2.65
C GLU A 142 -3.89 -14.56 -2.99
N ILE A 143 -4.84 -13.94 -2.28
CA ILE A 143 -5.22 -12.54 -2.48
C ILE A 143 -4.03 -11.62 -2.17
N ALA A 144 -3.40 -11.82 -1.01
CA ALA A 144 -2.25 -11.03 -0.61
C ALA A 144 -1.08 -11.17 -1.60
N TYR A 145 -0.86 -12.39 -2.10
CA TYR A 145 0.17 -12.64 -3.11
C TYR A 145 -0.13 -11.91 -4.43
N GLN A 146 -1.37 -11.95 -4.90
CA GLN A 146 -1.80 -11.26 -6.12
C GLN A 146 -1.58 -9.74 -6.02
N ILE A 147 -2.03 -9.13 -4.92
CA ILE A 147 -1.84 -7.70 -4.65
C ILE A 147 -0.35 -7.35 -4.69
N SER A 148 0.48 -8.13 -3.99
CA SER A 148 1.90 -7.83 -3.90
C SER A 148 2.66 -8.02 -5.21
N ILE A 149 2.30 -9.00 -6.06
CA ILE A 149 2.90 -9.13 -7.40
C ILE A 149 2.61 -7.89 -8.24
N ILE A 150 1.36 -7.43 -8.23
CA ILE A 150 0.98 -6.25 -9.02
C ILE A 150 1.73 -5.02 -8.49
N ALA A 151 1.84 -4.86 -7.17
CA ALA A 151 2.61 -3.79 -6.56
C ALA A 151 4.10 -3.82 -6.94
N LEU A 152 4.71 -5.00 -6.97
CA LEU A 152 6.07 -5.19 -7.47
C LEU A 152 6.20 -4.76 -8.93
N SER A 153 5.27 -5.18 -9.79
CA SER A 153 5.29 -4.82 -11.22
C SER A 153 5.16 -3.31 -11.48
N LYS A 154 4.58 -2.58 -10.52
CA LYS A 154 4.40 -1.12 -10.55
C LYS A 154 5.49 -0.37 -9.76
N ASN A 155 6.53 -1.06 -9.29
CA ASN A 155 7.59 -0.51 -8.45
C ASN A 155 7.11 0.18 -7.15
N LEU A 156 5.94 -0.22 -6.63
CA LEU A 156 5.40 0.27 -5.34
C LEU A 156 5.98 -0.46 -4.14
N ILE A 157 6.51 -1.66 -4.37
CA ILE A 157 7.39 -2.33 -3.43
C ILE A 157 8.75 -2.37 -4.12
N THR A 158 9.75 -1.75 -3.52
CA THR A 158 11.11 -1.81 -4.02
C THR A 158 11.79 -3.09 -3.55
N ILE A 159 12.76 -3.57 -4.33
CA ILE A 159 13.50 -4.77 -3.96
C ILE A 159 14.31 -4.51 -2.67
N ASP A 160 14.83 -3.29 -2.49
CA ASP A 160 15.57 -2.87 -1.30
C ASP A 160 14.73 -2.97 -0.01
N GLU A 161 13.42 -2.65 -0.09
CA GLU A 161 12.49 -2.84 1.05
C GLU A 161 12.28 -4.32 1.39
N ILE A 162 12.59 -5.25 0.50
CA ILE A 162 12.31 -6.68 0.67
C ILE A 162 13.57 -7.48 1.01
N VAL A 163 14.74 -7.02 0.62
CA VAL A 163 16.03 -7.65 0.94
C VAL A 163 16.26 -7.56 2.45
N ASP A 164 16.58 -8.70 3.06
CA ASP A 164 17.23 -8.74 4.37
C ASP A 164 18.73 -8.66 4.07
N GLU A 165 19.42 -7.60 4.47
CA GLU A 165 20.89 -7.50 4.36
C GLU A 165 21.62 -8.52 5.25
N ARG A 166 20.90 -9.33 6.02
CA ARG A 166 21.47 -10.38 6.87
C ARG A 166 21.72 -11.65 6.07
N LEU A 167 22.91 -11.70 5.45
CA LEU A 167 23.70 -12.92 5.35
C LEU A 167 24.77 -12.90 6.44
#